data_AF-G2FY73-F1
#
_entry.id   AF-G2FY73-F1
#
_cell.length_a   1.000
_cell.length_b   1.000
_cell.length_c   1.000
_cell.angle_alpha   90.00
_cell.angle_beta   90.00
_cell.angle_gamma   90.00
#
_symmetry.space_group_name_H-M   'P 1'
#
loop_
_entity.id
_entity.type
_entity.pdbx_description
1 polymer ?
#
loop_
_entity_poly.entity_id
_entity_poly.type
_entity_poly.pdbx_seq_one_letter_code
_entity_poly.pdbx_strand_id
1 'polypeptide(L)'
;MDFSEYKYLSVFSSGHVVSSSMSFGNGFQGKAFLVFPPEQAKLLVTACVGEPVLPVENENIICLVDTDLDILREIGNLIINAIIGEFGNLLNIRVEYSLPEIELISLSETQKILLENDIYILVLHTSFTLSKTRITGAVLIALSLNSVSLLLEKVNELSEDLNG
;
A
#
# COMPACT_ATOMS: atom_id res chain seq x y z
N MET A 1 -15.88 -14.57 -9.33
CA MET A 1 -16.46 -13.22 -9.21
C MET A 1 -15.78 -12.37 -10.27
N ASP A 2 -16.54 -11.70 -11.13
CA ASP A 2 -15.99 -10.89 -12.21
C ASP A 2 -15.57 -9.53 -11.65
N PHE A 3 -14.27 -9.27 -11.53
CA PHE A 3 -13.74 -8.05 -10.92
C PHE A 3 -13.68 -6.87 -11.89
N SER A 4 -14.14 -7.05 -13.13
CA SER A 4 -14.26 -5.97 -14.13
C SER A 4 -15.17 -4.83 -13.69
N GLU A 5 -16.05 -5.05 -12.70
CA GLU A 5 -16.90 -4.00 -12.12
C GLU A 5 -16.17 -3.12 -11.10
N TYR A 6 -15.07 -3.57 -10.50
CA TYR A 6 -14.28 -2.75 -9.58
C TYR A 6 -13.28 -1.90 -10.36
N LYS A 7 -13.81 -0.85 -11.01
CA LYS A 7 -13.06 0.17 -11.77
C LYS A 7 -11.88 0.78 -10.98
N TYR A 8 -11.90 0.64 -9.66
CA TYR A 8 -10.88 1.12 -8.73
C TYR A 8 -9.63 0.21 -8.66
N LEU A 9 -9.68 -1.07 -9.08
CA LEU A 9 -8.48 -1.92 -9.18
C LEU A 9 -7.60 -1.61 -10.40
N SER A 10 -7.68 -0.41 -11.00
CA SER A 10 -6.86 -0.03 -12.15
C SER A 10 -5.34 0.00 -11.89
N VAL A 11 -4.89 0.01 -10.62
CA VAL A 11 -3.47 -0.23 -10.29
C VAL A 11 -3.02 -1.65 -10.67
N PHE A 12 -3.97 -2.56 -10.82
CA PHE A 12 -3.80 -3.98 -11.08
C PHE A 12 -4.12 -4.35 -12.54
N SER A 13 -4.22 -3.39 -13.46
CA SER A 13 -4.71 -3.67 -14.82
C SER A 13 -3.68 -4.27 -15.79
N SER A 14 -2.41 -4.44 -15.42
CA SER A 14 -1.43 -5.13 -16.27
C SER A 14 -0.19 -5.63 -15.52
N GLY A 15 0.01 -6.96 -15.49
CA GLY A 15 1.32 -7.56 -15.19
C GLY A 15 1.58 -7.96 -13.73
N HIS A 16 2.84 -7.85 -13.31
CA HIS A 16 3.28 -8.05 -11.93
C HIS A 16 3.29 -6.70 -11.21
N VAL A 17 3.15 -6.69 -9.89
CA VAL A 17 3.32 -5.50 -9.04
C VAL A 17 4.40 -5.77 -8.00
N VAL A 18 5.08 -4.71 -7.58
CA VAL A 18 5.98 -4.77 -6.43
C VAL A 18 5.18 -4.36 -5.20
N SER A 19 5.29 -5.15 -4.15
CA SER A 19 4.59 -4.92 -2.89
C SER A 19 5.59 -4.88 -1.75
N SER A 20 5.57 -3.79 -0.98
CA SER A 20 6.09 -3.81 0.38
C SER A 20 4.93 -3.98 1.35
N SER A 21 5.02 -4.95 2.26
CA SER A 21 3.92 -5.26 3.18
C SER A 21 4.38 -5.44 4.61
N MET A 22 3.47 -5.20 5.54
CA MET A 22 3.73 -5.33 6.97
C MET A 22 2.45 -5.69 7.71
N SER A 23 2.55 -6.67 8.61
CA SER A 23 1.46 -7.00 9.53
C SER A 23 1.52 -6.08 10.74
N PHE A 24 0.36 -5.72 11.26
CA PHE A 24 0.24 -4.93 12.47
C PHE A 24 -0.81 -5.54 13.41
N GLY A 25 -0.69 -5.26 14.71
CA GLY A 25 -1.54 -5.85 15.73
C GLY A 25 -1.60 -5.07 17.03
N ASN A 26 -2.12 -5.76 18.06
CA ASN A 26 -2.46 -5.23 19.39
C ASN A 26 -3.67 -4.28 19.39
N GLY A 27 -4.88 -4.83 19.55
CA GLY A 27 -6.15 -4.08 19.56
C GLY A 27 -6.65 -3.68 18.17
N PHE A 28 -5.76 -3.13 17.32
CA PHE A 28 -6.01 -2.86 15.90
C PHE A 28 -5.07 -3.72 15.05
N GLN A 29 -5.63 -4.62 14.23
CA GLN A 29 -4.87 -5.69 13.58
C GLN A 29 -5.21 -5.89 12.10
N GLY A 30 -4.18 -6.23 11.33
CA GLY A 30 -4.30 -6.40 9.89
C GLY A 30 -2.97 -6.54 9.19
N LYS A 31 -3.00 -6.48 7.86
CA LYS A 31 -1.81 -6.41 7.00
C LYS A 31 -1.95 -5.25 6.03
N ALA A 32 -0.95 -4.38 6.00
CA ALA A 32 -0.87 -3.27 5.06
C ALA A 32 0.08 -3.61 3.91
N PHE A 33 -0.25 -3.14 2.72
CA PHE A 33 0.50 -3.33 1.49
C PHE A 33 0.64 -2.00 0.78
N LEU A 34 1.86 -1.65 0.40
CA LEU A 34 2.17 -0.56 -0.50
C LEU A 34 2.55 -1.17 -1.85
N VAL A 35 1.72 -0.92 -2.86
CA VAL A 35 1.81 -1.58 -4.16
C VAL A 35 2.02 -0.58 -5.29
N PHE A 36 2.98 -0.92 -6.17
CA PHE A 36 3.33 -0.14 -7.34
C PHE A 36 3.49 -1.04 -8.56
N PRO A 37 3.09 -0.57 -9.76
CA PRO A 37 3.61 -1.11 -11.01
C PRO A 37 5.15 -1.03 -11.03
N PRO A 38 5.87 -1.99 -11.64
CA PRO A 38 7.33 -2.00 -11.67
C PRO A 38 7.94 -0.71 -12.23
N GLU A 39 7.34 -0.09 -13.24
CA GLU A 39 7.80 1.20 -13.76
C GLU A 39 7.71 2.32 -12.72
N GLN A 40 6.61 2.35 -11.95
CA GLN A 40 6.38 3.35 -10.92
C GLN A 40 7.33 3.13 -9.73
N ALA A 41 7.59 1.87 -9.37
CA ALA A 41 8.54 1.50 -8.34
C ALA A 41 9.96 1.96 -8.71
N LYS A 42 10.39 1.75 -9.96
CA LYS A 42 11.70 2.20 -10.42
C LYS A 42 11.82 3.73 -10.41
N LEU A 43 10.79 4.44 -10.88
CA LEU A 43 10.74 5.90 -10.83
C LEU A 43 10.86 6.43 -9.39
N LEU A 44 10.18 5.79 -8.44
CA LEU A 44 10.26 6.15 -7.03
C LEU A 44 11.68 5.98 -6.48
N VAL A 45 12.33 4.84 -6.75
CA VAL A 45 13.71 4.58 -6.33
C VAL A 45 14.68 5.59 -6.92
N THR A 46 14.64 5.80 -8.24
CA THR A 46 15.51 6.77 -8.92
C THR A 46 15.36 8.17 -8.35
N ALA A 47 14.11 8.59 -8.08
CA ALA A 47 13.83 9.89 -7.50
C ALA A 47 14.33 10.01 -6.05
N CYS A 48 14.30 8.93 -5.26
CA CYS A 48 14.84 8.91 -3.89
C CYS A 48 16.37 8.94 -3.83
N VAL A 49 17.06 8.29 -4.78
CA VAL A 49 18.53 8.32 -4.86
C VAL A 49 19.04 9.66 -5.44
N GLY A 50 18.17 10.43 -6.10
CA GLY A 50 18.52 11.70 -6.74
C GLY A 50 19.24 11.51 -8.08
N GLU A 51 19.13 10.33 -8.68
CA GLU A 51 19.66 10.04 -10.00
C GLU A 51 18.77 10.64 -11.09
N PRO A 52 19.35 11.08 -12.23
CA PRO A 52 18.55 11.54 -13.34
C PRO A 52 17.69 10.39 -13.87
N VAL A 53 16.39 10.64 -14.03
CA VAL A 53 15.49 9.69 -14.70
C VAL A 53 15.92 9.60 -16.16
N LEU A 54 16.64 8.53 -16.50
CA LEU A 54 17.00 8.25 -17.89
C LEU A 54 15.74 7.82 -18.65
N PRO A 55 15.51 8.33 -19.88
CA PRO A 55 14.48 7.79 -20.74
C PRO A 55 14.78 6.30 -20.96
N VAL A 56 13.79 5.45 -20.72
CA VAL A 56 13.94 4.01 -20.94
C VAL A 56 14.03 3.79 -22.45
N GLU A 57 15.24 3.61 -22.99
CA GLU A 57 15.47 3.46 -24.44
C GLU A 57 15.01 2.10 -25.00
N ASN A 58 14.60 1.16 -24.14
CA ASN A 58 14.04 -0.12 -24.54
C ASN A 58 12.90 -0.52 -23.61
N GLU A 59 11.69 -0.56 -24.15
CA GLU A 59 10.42 -0.85 -23.46
C GLU A 59 10.33 -2.26 -22.84
N ASN A 60 11.37 -3.10 -22.91
CA ASN A 60 11.21 -4.53 -22.71
C ASN A 60 11.74 -5.16 -21.42
N ILE A 61 12.55 -4.52 -20.58
CA ILE A 61 12.74 -5.03 -19.21
C ILE A 61 13.10 -3.90 -18.24
N ILE A 62 12.13 -3.41 -17.47
CA ILE A 62 12.41 -2.65 -16.26
C ILE A 62 12.85 -3.68 -15.20
N CYS A 63 14.16 -3.82 -15.03
CA CYS A 63 14.74 -4.66 -13.98
C CYS A 63 14.85 -3.87 -12.68
N LEU A 64 14.16 -4.35 -11.64
CA LEU A 64 14.46 -3.97 -10.26
C LEU A 64 15.61 -4.86 -9.77
N VAL A 65 16.71 -4.24 -9.35
CA VAL A 65 17.82 -4.95 -8.72
C VAL A 65 17.62 -5.02 -7.21
N ASP A 66 18.38 -5.85 -6.51
CA ASP A 66 18.24 -6.04 -5.05
C ASP A 66 18.31 -4.73 -4.26
N THR A 67 19.18 -3.81 -4.68
CA THR A 67 19.28 -2.48 -4.05
C THR A 67 18.02 -1.64 -4.25
N ASP A 68 17.33 -1.76 -5.38
CA ASP A 68 16.04 -1.09 -5.60
C ASP A 68 14.99 -1.66 -4.63
N LEU A 69 14.99 -2.98 -4.44
CA LEU A 69 14.06 -3.67 -3.53
C LEU A 69 14.32 -3.28 -2.06
N ASP A 70 15.59 -3.13 -1.67
CA ASP A 70 15.95 -2.66 -0.32
C ASP A 70 15.45 -1.23 -0.06
N ILE A 71 15.60 -0.34 -1.04
CA ILE A 71 15.09 1.04 -0.96
C ILE A 71 13.56 1.04 -0.87
N LEU A 72 12.88 0.26 -1.71
CA LEU A 72 11.42 0.14 -1.67
C LEU A 72 10.92 -0.43 -0.35
N ARG A 73 11.66 -1.35 0.28
CA ARG A 73 11.34 -1.88 1.60
C ARG A 73 11.40 -0.80 2.68
N GLU A 74 12.40 0.09 2.62
CA GLU A 74 12.51 1.21 3.57
C GLU A 74 11.42 2.26 3.35
N ILE A 75 11.11 2.57 2.09
CA ILE A 75 9.99 3.47 1.76
C ILE A 75 8.66 2.87 2.23
N GLY A 76 8.45 1.57 2.03
CA GLY A 76 7.27 0.85 2.50
C GLY A 76 7.15 0.90 4.02
N ASN A 77 8.24 0.61 4.74
CA ASN A 77 8.31 0.73 6.19
C ASN A 77 7.89 2.14 6.66
N LEU A 78 8.46 3.19 6.06
CA LEU A 78 8.17 4.57 6.42
C LEU A 78 6.70 4.94 6.18
N ILE A 79 6.17 4.66 4.99
CA ILE A 79 4.80 5.03 4.61
C ILE A 79 3.77 4.23 5.41
N ILE A 80 3.97 2.92 5.55
CA ILE A 80 3.05 2.05 6.30
C ILE A 80 3.04 2.44 7.77
N ASN A 81 4.20 2.64 8.40
CA ASN A 81 4.27 3.05 9.80
C ASN A 81 3.61 4.41 10.04
N ALA A 82 3.73 5.35 9.10
CA ALA A 82 3.05 6.64 9.20
C ALA A 82 1.52 6.49 9.14
N ILE A 83 1.01 5.74 8.18
CA ILE A 83 -0.45 5.56 7.99
C ILE A 83 -1.06 4.78 9.15
N ILE A 84 -0.49 3.62 9.47
CA ILE A 84 -1.02 2.74 10.53
C ILE A 84 -0.76 3.35 11.91
N GLY A 85 0.34 4.08 12.08
CA GLY A 85 0.62 4.83 13.31
C GLY A 85 -0.44 5.89 13.56
N GLU A 86 -0.90 6.57 12.51
CA GLU A 86 -1.97 7.55 12.63
C GLU A 86 -3.32 6.91 12.95
N PHE A 87 -3.62 5.71 12.42
CA PHE A 87 -4.78 4.95 12.89
C PHE A 87 -4.65 4.55 14.36
N GLY A 88 -3.46 4.15 14.82
CA GLY A 88 -3.19 3.89 16.23
C GLY A 88 -3.46 5.12 17.10
N ASN A 89 -2.96 6.29 16.70
CA ASN A 89 -3.21 7.56 17.39
C ASN A 89 -4.70 7.89 17.44
N LEU A 90 -5.39 7.81 16.29
CA LEU A 90 -6.81 8.11 16.16
C LEU A 90 -7.69 7.23 17.06
N LEU A 91 -7.33 5.94 17.14
CA LEU A 91 -8.03 4.95 17.95
C LEU A 91 -7.55 4.94 19.41
N ASN A 92 -6.52 5.71 19.76
CA ASN A 92 -5.82 5.66 21.04
C ASN A 92 -5.34 4.23 21.41
N ILE A 93 -4.82 3.51 20.42
CA ILE A 93 -4.32 2.14 20.53
C ILE A 93 -2.83 2.12 20.15
N ARG A 94 -2.02 1.48 20.99
CA ARG A 94 -0.61 1.23 20.66
C ARG A 94 -0.52 0.09 19.66
N VAL A 95 -0.12 0.40 18.44
CA VAL A 95 0.07 -0.61 17.38
C VAL A 95 1.47 -1.22 17.45
N GLU A 96 1.53 -2.53 17.27
CA GLU A 96 2.78 -3.29 17.11
C GLU A 96 2.93 -3.76 15.66
N TYR A 97 4.16 -3.76 15.15
CA TYR A 97 4.47 -3.96 13.73
C TYR A 97 5.39 -5.17 13.53
N SER A 98 5.18 -5.89 12.44
CA SER A 98 6.17 -6.84 11.93
C SER A 98 7.30 -6.11 11.20
N LEU A 99 8.31 -6.85 10.76
CA LEU A 99 9.27 -6.33 9.78
C LEU A 99 8.59 -6.20 8.40
N PRO A 100 9.05 -5.25 7.56
CA PRO A 100 8.55 -5.10 6.20
C PRO A 100 9.05 -6.25 5.31
N GLU A 101 8.12 -6.87 4.59
CA GLU A 101 8.37 -7.86 3.54
C GLU A 101 8.31 -7.17 2.18
N ILE A 102 9.13 -7.61 1.22
CA ILE A 102 9.04 -7.13 -0.17
C ILE A 102 8.93 -8.30 -1.14
N GLU A 103 7.97 -8.21 -2.05
CA GLU A 103 7.64 -9.27 -2.99
C GLU A 103 7.26 -8.69 -4.36
N LEU A 104 7.61 -9.43 -5.41
CA LEU A 104 7.05 -9.22 -6.75
C LEU A 104 5.88 -10.19 -6.89
N ILE A 105 4.66 -9.67 -6.81
CA ILE A 105 3.44 -10.47 -6.86
C ILE A 105 2.76 -10.34 -8.21
N SER A 106 2.25 -11.46 -8.71
CA SER A 106 1.34 -11.47 -9.85
C SER A 106 -0.08 -11.09 -9.42
N LEU A 107 -0.87 -10.58 -10.37
CA LEU A 107 -2.26 -10.19 -10.11
C LEU A 107 -3.13 -11.29 -9.55
N SER A 108 -2.91 -12.52 -9.98
CA SER A 108 -3.64 -13.69 -9.49
C SER A 108 -3.33 -14.00 -8.03
N GLU A 109 -2.14 -13.65 -7.54
CA GLU A 109 -1.76 -13.78 -6.13
C GLU A 109 -2.36 -12.66 -5.28
N THR A 110 -2.40 -11.42 -5.79
CA THR A 110 -3.10 -10.33 -5.13
C THR A 110 -4.60 -10.63 -4.98
N GLN A 111 -5.21 -11.26 -5.98
CA GLN A 111 -6.62 -11.67 -5.91
C GLN A 111 -6.88 -12.70 -4.81
N LYS A 112 -5.95 -13.60 -4.51
CA LYS A 112 -6.11 -14.56 -3.40
C LYS A 112 -6.18 -13.85 -2.05
N ILE A 113 -5.37 -12.82 -1.85
CA ILE A 113 -5.40 -11.99 -0.63
C ILE A 113 -6.78 -11.33 -0.47
N LEU A 114 -7.39 -10.88 -1.57
CA LEU A 114 -8.71 -10.24 -1.57
C LEU A 114 -9.88 -11.23 -1.42
N LEU A 115 -9.64 -12.54 -1.55
CA LEU A 115 -10.66 -13.59 -1.55
C LEU A 115 -10.71 -14.37 -0.23
N GLU A 116 -9.86 -14.05 0.75
CA GLU A 116 -9.96 -14.63 2.08
C GLU A 116 -11.25 -14.16 2.78
N ASN A 117 -12.01 -15.12 3.32
CA ASN A 117 -13.26 -14.83 4.03
C ASN A 117 -12.98 -13.97 5.28
N ASP A 118 -13.92 -13.09 5.62
CA ASP A 118 -13.90 -12.22 6.82
C ASP A 118 -12.78 -11.16 6.86
N ILE A 119 -12.21 -10.80 5.70
CA ILE A 119 -11.23 -9.72 5.57
C ILE A 119 -11.87 -8.50 4.87
N TYR A 120 -11.72 -7.34 5.48
CA TYR A 120 -12.14 -6.06 4.92
C TYR A 120 -10.94 -5.32 4.34
N ILE A 121 -11.01 -4.94 3.07
CA ILE A 121 -9.90 -4.26 2.40
C ILE A 121 -10.23 -2.78 2.24
N LEU A 122 -9.46 -1.92 2.90
CA LEU A 122 -9.44 -0.50 2.63
C LEU A 122 -8.43 -0.22 1.51
N VAL A 123 -8.89 0.42 0.44
CA VAL A 123 -8.06 0.80 -0.71
C VAL A 123 -7.85 2.31 -0.69
N LEU A 124 -6.60 2.74 -0.58
CA LEU A 124 -6.20 4.13 -0.66
C LEU A 124 -5.41 4.33 -1.95
N HIS A 125 -6.00 5.05 -2.90
CA HIS A 125 -5.28 5.46 -4.11
C HIS A 125 -4.31 6.58 -3.75
N THR A 126 -3.02 6.34 -3.97
CA THR A 126 -1.98 7.30 -3.61
C THR A 126 -1.27 7.78 -4.86
N SER A 127 -0.92 9.07 -4.84
CA SER A 127 0.01 9.61 -5.82
C SER A 127 1.04 10.46 -5.11
N PHE A 128 2.30 10.13 -5.33
CA PHE A 128 3.44 10.85 -4.80
C PHE A 128 3.96 11.78 -5.88
N THR A 129 4.40 12.97 -5.50
CA THR A 129 5.07 13.89 -6.42
C THR A 129 6.46 14.17 -5.89
N LEU A 130 7.49 13.75 -6.62
CA LEU A 130 8.88 13.95 -6.25
C LEU A 130 9.66 14.54 -7.44
N SER A 131 10.31 15.69 -7.25
CA SER A 131 11.14 16.35 -8.27
C SER A 131 10.47 16.50 -9.65
N LYS A 132 9.15 16.79 -9.66
CA LYS A 132 8.25 16.90 -10.84
C LYS A 132 7.82 15.58 -11.48
N THR A 133 8.24 14.43 -10.94
CA THR A 133 7.74 13.11 -11.32
C THR A 133 6.52 12.76 -10.50
N ARG A 134 5.42 12.42 -11.17
CA ARG A 134 4.21 11.89 -10.53
C ARG A 134 4.30 10.38 -10.51
N ILE A 135 4.33 9.81 -9.31
CA ILE A 135 4.35 8.37 -9.07
C ILE A 135 2.95 7.97 -8.63
N THR A 136 2.42 6.90 -9.21
CA THR A 136 1.10 6.36 -8.86
C THR A 136 1.21 4.97 -8.25
N GLY A 137 0.51 4.75 -7.15
CA GLY A 137 0.41 3.45 -6.50
C GLY A 137 -0.87 3.34 -5.71
N ALA A 138 -0.93 2.32 -4.86
CA ALA A 138 -2.00 2.16 -3.90
C ALA A 138 -1.45 1.68 -2.56
N VAL A 139 -2.15 2.04 -1.49
CA VAL A 139 -2.04 1.39 -0.19
C VAL A 139 -3.28 0.53 0.00
N LEU A 140 -3.09 -0.76 0.23
CA LEU A 140 -4.14 -1.68 0.64
C LEU A 140 -4.00 -1.99 2.12
N ILE A 141 -5.09 -1.98 2.86
CA ILE A 141 -5.08 -2.32 4.28
C ILE A 141 -6.13 -3.39 4.49
N ALA A 142 -5.66 -4.62 4.70
CA ALA A 142 -6.48 -5.76 5.06
C ALA A 142 -6.72 -5.76 6.57
N LEU A 143 -7.97 -5.59 6.97
CA LEU A 143 -8.41 -5.49 8.35
C LEU A 143 -9.23 -6.71 8.74
N SER A 144 -9.06 -7.13 9.99
CA SER A 144 -10.00 -8.06 10.62
C SER A 144 -11.37 -7.39 10.82
N LEU A 145 -12.43 -8.20 10.94
CA LEU A 145 -13.77 -7.71 11.29
C LEU A 145 -13.77 -6.78 12.51
N ASN A 146 -13.04 -7.15 13.57
CA ASN A 146 -12.98 -6.32 14.78
C ASN A 146 -12.31 -4.97 14.51
N SER A 147 -11.26 -4.95 13.69
CA SER A 147 -10.51 -3.73 13.39
C SER A 147 -11.27 -2.78 12.46
N VAL A 148 -12.04 -3.32 11.50
CA VAL A 148 -12.93 -2.46 10.69
C VAL A 148 -14.07 -1.89 11.54
N SER A 149 -14.63 -2.67 12.48
CA SER A 149 -15.68 -2.17 13.38
C SER A 149 -15.17 -1.02 14.25
N LEU A 150 -13.97 -1.16 14.85
CA LEU A 150 -13.33 -0.08 15.62
C LEU A 150 -13.15 1.19 14.79
N LEU A 151 -12.70 1.06 13.55
CA LEU A 151 -12.51 2.20 12.64
C LEU A 151 -13.85 2.89 12.35
N LEU A 152 -14.90 2.12 12.06
CA LEU A 152 -16.23 2.65 11.76
C LEU A 152 -16.86 3.35 12.97
N GLU A 153 -16.73 2.78 14.17
CA GLU A 153 -17.16 3.41 15.42
C GLU A 153 -16.47 4.77 15.60
N LYS A 154 -15.15 4.82 15.41
CA LYS A 154 -14.39 6.07 15.52
C LYS A 154 -14.80 7.12 14.49
N VAL A 155 -15.09 6.71 13.24
CA VAL A 155 -15.58 7.61 12.19
C VAL A 155 -16.97 8.17 12.55
N ASN A 156 -17.85 7.36 13.13
CA ASN A 156 -19.17 7.81 13.56
C ASN A 156 -19.07 8.85 14.69
N GLU A 157 -18.25 8.59 15.72
CA GLU A 157 -17.98 9.56 16.80
C GLU A 157 -17.53 10.91 16.25
N LEU A 158 -16.52 10.91 15.36
CA LEU A 158 -15.99 12.14 14.76
C LEU A 158 -17.02 12.87 13.89
N SER A 159 -17.95 12.14 13.27
CA SER A 159 -19.00 12.71 12.43
C SER A 159 -20.09 13.38 13.27
N GLU A 160 -20.36 12.89 14.48
CA GLU A 160 -21.28 13.52 15.43
C GLU A 160 -20.70 14.82 15.99
N ASP A 161 -19.41 14.84 16.34
CA ASP A 161 -18.70 16.03 16.81
C ASP A 161 -18.66 17.18 15.77
N LEU A 162 -18.72 16.86 14.47
CA LEU A 162 -18.76 17.85 13.39
C LEU A 162 -20.15 18.46 13.16
N ASN A 163 -21.19 17.82 13.67
CA ASN A 163 -22.60 18.23 13.48
C ASN A 163 -23.25 18.79 14.77
N GLY A 164 -22.52 18.81 15.88
CA GLY A 164 -22.91 19.42 17.17
C GLY A 164 -22.31 20.80 17.37
#